data_AF-A0A958CUV2-F1
#
_entry.id   AF-A0A958CUV2-F1
#
_cell.length_a   1.000
_cell.length_b   1.000
_cell.length_c   1.000
_cell.angle_alpha   90.00
_cell.angle_beta   90.00
_cell.angle_gamma   90.00
#
_symmetry.space_group_name_H-M   'P 1'
#
loop_
_entity.id
_entity.type
_entity.pdbx_description
1 polymer ?
#
loop_
_entity_poly.entity_id
_entity_poly.type
_entity_poly.pdbx_seq_one_letter_code
_entity_poly.pdbx_strand_id
1 'polypeptide(L)'
;SADGTVFNAADESASAVATMLEIGRLWHEQDYTPRRTVLFVALTGSDLTYSGAEAFATNYGGPAATLVDVAGFSLARLATGGDQLEISDAPVRVADLFESNAGALDVAVQRGEPLTGRYQETLRRNLPVIVVQRAGSEVPLAGDTLDRLDPEKLREAGEAVNLTLITASRDATW
;
A
#
# COMPACT_ATOMS: atom_id res chain seq x y z
N SER A 1 -24.28 8.08 6.36
CA SER A 1 -24.61 8.57 7.73
C SER A 1 -26.11 8.84 7.84
N ALA A 2 -26.61 9.09 9.06
CA ALA A 2 -28.05 9.31 9.30
C ALA A 2 -28.61 10.59 8.63
N ASP A 3 -27.74 11.48 8.14
CA ASP A 3 -28.04 12.74 7.45
C ASP A 3 -27.94 12.66 5.92
N GLY A 4 -27.62 11.50 5.35
CA GLY A 4 -27.46 11.33 3.90
C GLY A 4 -26.08 11.74 3.34
N THR A 5 -25.11 12.09 4.19
CA THR A 5 -23.73 12.34 3.73
C THR A 5 -23.14 11.08 3.08
N VAL A 6 -22.58 11.25 1.88
CA VAL A 6 -21.91 10.22 1.09
C VAL A 6 -20.41 10.28 1.37
N PHE A 7 -19.83 9.13 1.69
CA PHE A 7 -18.39 8.95 1.87
C PHE A 7 -17.89 8.09 0.71
N ASN A 8 -17.25 8.70 -0.30
CA ASN A 8 -16.85 7.97 -1.49
C ASN A 8 -15.55 7.17 -1.30
N ALA A 9 -14.72 7.55 -0.33
CA ALA A 9 -13.47 6.83 -0.02
C ALA A 9 -12.57 6.70 -1.27
N ALA A 10 -12.55 7.75 -2.11
CA ALA A 10 -11.92 7.72 -3.42
C ALA A 10 -10.39 7.58 -3.31
N ASP A 11 -9.75 8.31 -2.41
CA ASP A 11 -8.32 8.19 -2.12
C ASP A 11 -8.04 7.36 -0.85
N GLU A 12 -8.94 7.37 0.13
CA GLU A 12 -8.90 6.54 1.32
C GLU A 12 -10.04 5.51 1.30
N SER A 13 -9.93 4.38 0.59
CA SER A 13 -8.71 3.79 0.01
C SER A 13 -8.87 3.23 -1.41
N ALA A 14 -9.90 3.66 -2.17
CA ALA A 14 -10.16 3.11 -3.49
C ALA A 14 -8.99 3.30 -4.46
N SER A 15 -8.22 4.40 -4.37
CA SER A 15 -7.01 4.63 -5.15
C SER A 15 -5.92 3.57 -4.92
N ALA A 16 -5.73 3.15 -3.68
CA ALA A 16 -4.79 2.10 -3.29
C ALA A 16 -5.23 0.72 -3.82
N VAL A 17 -6.52 0.40 -3.72
CA VAL A 17 -7.09 -0.84 -4.28
C VAL A 17 -6.98 -0.85 -5.80
N ALA A 18 -7.28 0.27 -6.46
CA ALA A 18 -7.15 0.40 -7.91
C ALA A 18 -5.69 0.21 -8.36
N THR A 19 -4.73 0.82 -7.66
CA THR A 19 -3.30 0.66 -7.92
C THR A 19 -2.86 -0.80 -7.78
N MET A 20 -3.31 -1.48 -6.72
CA MET A 20 -3.01 -2.90 -6.50
C MET A 20 -3.55 -3.80 -7.63
N LEU A 21 -4.79 -3.57 -8.06
CA LEU A 21 -5.42 -4.32 -9.14
C LEU A 21 -4.73 -4.07 -10.49
N GLU A 22 -4.32 -2.83 -10.75
CA GLU A 22 -3.61 -2.47 -11.97
C GLU A 22 -2.24 -3.13 -12.05
N ILE A 23 -1.50 -3.21 -10.95
CA ILE A 23 -0.24 -3.97 -10.88
C ILE A 23 -0.50 -5.45 -11.21
N GLY A 24 -1.53 -6.05 -10.61
CA GLY A 24 -1.92 -7.43 -10.89
C GLY A 24 -2.28 -7.65 -12.36
N ARG A 25 -3.03 -6.73 -12.97
CA ARG A 25 -3.37 -6.75 -14.40
C ARG A 25 -2.12 -6.67 -15.27
N LEU A 26 -1.23 -5.72 -15.01
CA LEU A 26 0.03 -5.55 -15.74
C LEU A 26 0.90 -6.80 -15.66
N TRP A 27 1.03 -7.40 -14.48
CA TRP A 27 1.81 -8.63 -14.32
C TRP A 27 1.22 -9.79 -15.11
N HIS A 28 -0.10 -9.92 -15.10
CA HIS A 28 -0.81 -10.94 -15.88
C HIS A 28 -0.60 -10.75 -17.38
N GLU A 29 -0.77 -9.53 -17.90
CA GLU A 29 -0.63 -9.24 -19.34
C GLU A 29 0.80 -9.35 -19.86
N GLN A 30 1.79 -9.18 -19.00
CA GLN A 30 3.21 -9.31 -19.35
C GLN A 30 3.76 -10.72 -19.09
N ASP A 31 2.90 -11.69 -18.75
CA ASP A 31 3.28 -13.05 -18.34
C ASP A 31 4.37 -13.07 -17.26
N TYR A 32 4.33 -12.08 -16.36
CA TYR A 32 5.36 -11.94 -15.34
C TYR A 32 5.18 -13.01 -14.27
N THR A 33 6.19 -13.87 -14.13
CA THR A 33 6.23 -14.91 -13.10
C THR A 33 7.26 -14.54 -12.02
N PRO A 34 6.83 -14.15 -10.81
CA PRO A 34 7.74 -13.84 -9.72
C PRO A 34 8.45 -15.12 -9.21
N ARG A 35 9.66 -14.97 -8.65
CA ARG A 35 10.38 -16.08 -7.99
C ARG A 35 9.89 -16.34 -6.57
N ARG A 36 9.16 -15.39 -5.98
CA ARG A 36 8.45 -15.52 -4.71
C ARG A 36 6.96 -15.50 -4.93
N THR A 37 6.21 -16.16 -4.06
CA THR A 37 4.77 -15.95 -3.97
C THR A 37 4.48 -14.49 -3.62
N VAL A 38 3.60 -13.85 -4.37
CA VAL A 38 3.09 -12.51 -4.08
C VAL A 38 1.59 -12.63 -3.83
N LEU A 39 1.14 -12.10 -2.69
CA LEU A 39 -0.27 -12.05 -2.34
C LEU A 39 -0.78 -10.61 -2.38
N PHE A 40 -1.86 -10.40 -3.12
CA PHE A 40 -2.61 -9.15 -3.13
C PHE A 40 -3.81 -9.28 -2.18
N VAL A 41 -3.95 -8.35 -1.24
CA VAL A 41 -4.96 -8.41 -0.17
C VAL A 41 -5.67 -7.08 -0.03
N ALA A 42 -6.99 -7.10 -0.16
CA ALA A 42 -7.85 -5.97 0.21
C ALA A 42 -8.51 -6.26 1.56
N LEU A 43 -8.19 -5.45 2.57
CA LEU A 43 -8.68 -5.61 3.94
C LEU A 43 -9.84 -4.64 4.19
N THR A 44 -10.80 -5.05 5.02
CA THR A 44 -12.01 -4.28 5.32
C THR A 44 -12.03 -3.83 6.78
N GLY A 45 -12.90 -2.86 7.10
CA GLY A 45 -13.19 -2.47 8.48
C GLY A 45 -11.99 -1.91 9.23
N SER A 46 -11.16 -1.09 8.59
CA SER A 46 -9.99 -0.41 9.20
C SER A 46 -10.33 0.33 10.50
N ASP A 47 -11.55 0.85 10.61
CA ASP A 47 -12.04 1.60 11.77
C ASP A 47 -12.68 0.72 12.85
N LEU A 48 -12.81 -0.59 12.60
CA LEU A 48 -13.41 -1.52 13.55
C LEU A 48 -12.37 -2.07 14.51
N THR A 49 -12.79 -2.31 15.77
CA THR A 49 -11.94 -2.97 16.78
C THR A 49 -11.45 -4.33 16.31
N TYR A 50 -12.30 -5.09 15.60
CA TYR A 50 -11.94 -6.32 14.93
C TYR A 50 -12.00 -6.08 13.41
N SER A 51 -10.88 -5.61 12.88
CA SER A 51 -10.72 -5.27 11.46
C SER A 51 -10.33 -6.49 10.63
N GLY A 52 -10.36 -6.34 9.31
CA GLY A 52 -9.78 -7.30 8.39
C GLY A 52 -8.30 -7.53 8.65
N ALA A 53 -7.55 -6.52 9.12
CA ALA A 53 -6.15 -6.68 9.51
C ALA A 53 -5.97 -7.58 10.75
N GLU A 54 -6.86 -7.45 11.75
CA GLU A 54 -6.89 -8.35 12.92
C GLU A 54 -7.22 -9.79 12.52
N ALA A 55 -8.25 -9.94 11.68
CA ALA A 55 -8.62 -11.25 11.14
C ALA A 55 -7.49 -11.85 10.30
N PHE A 56 -6.84 -11.04 9.47
CA PHE A 56 -5.70 -11.46 8.65
C PHE A 56 -4.54 -11.90 9.52
N ALA A 57 -4.07 -11.06 10.44
CA ALA A 57 -2.92 -11.38 11.29
C ALA A 57 -3.17 -12.59 12.22
N THR A 58 -4.40 -12.74 12.73
CA THR A 58 -4.72 -13.80 13.72
C THR A 58 -5.10 -15.13 13.06
N ASN A 59 -5.82 -15.09 11.94
CA ASN A 59 -6.37 -16.28 11.26
C ASN A 59 -5.65 -16.61 9.96
N TYR A 60 -4.41 -16.15 9.76
CA TYR A 60 -3.55 -16.53 8.64
C TYR A 60 -3.09 -18.01 8.72
N GLY A 61 -4.01 -18.94 8.96
CA GLY A 61 -3.80 -20.37 9.16
C GLY A 61 -4.06 -21.23 7.91
N GLY A 62 -4.38 -20.61 6.76
CA GLY A 62 -4.65 -21.30 5.49
C GLY A 62 -3.38 -21.73 4.74
N PRO A 63 -3.43 -21.96 3.40
CA PRO A 63 -2.25 -22.28 2.58
C PRO A 63 -1.11 -21.26 2.67
N ALA A 64 -1.41 -20.04 3.11
CA ALA A 64 -0.45 -18.97 3.31
C ALA A 64 0.29 -19.03 4.66
N ALA A 65 -0.15 -19.86 5.62
CA ALA A 65 0.49 -20.05 6.92
C ALA A 65 1.88 -20.68 6.84
N THR A 66 2.21 -21.28 5.70
CA THR A 66 3.53 -21.86 5.41
C THR A 66 4.47 -20.89 4.70
N LEU A 67 3.98 -19.71 4.33
CA LEU A 67 4.80 -18.68 3.70
C LEU A 67 5.65 -17.96 4.75
N VAL A 68 6.83 -17.53 4.33
CA VAL A 68 7.69 -16.64 5.12
C VAL A 68 7.54 -15.25 4.52
N ASP A 69 7.02 -14.33 5.31
CA ASP A 69 6.83 -12.94 4.88
C ASP A 69 8.19 -12.23 4.78
N VAL A 70 8.52 -11.77 3.57
CA VAL A 70 9.77 -11.04 3.29
C VAL A 70 9.55 -9.52 3.38
N ALA A 71 8.45 -9.04 2.81
CA ALA A 71 8.03 -7.65 2.84
C ALA A 71 6.52 -7.55 2.58
N GLY A 72 5.84 -6.63 3.25
CA GLY A 72 4.46 -6.25 2.96
C GLY A 72 4.36 -4.78 2.54
N PHE A 73 3.44 -4.44 1.65
CA PHE A 73 3.19 -3.05 1.23
C PHE A 73 1.75 -2.69 1.57
N SER A 74 1.57 -1.78 2.52
CA SER A 74 0.28 -1.20 2.86
C SER A 74 0.12 0.11 2.11
N LEU A 75 -0.84 0.18 1.20
CA LEU A 75 -1.07 1.32 0.33
C LEU A 75 -2.27 2.13 0.84
N ALA A 76 -2.14 3.46 0.90
CA ALA A 76 -3.24 4.36 1.24
C ALA A 76 -3.02 5.73 0.59
N ARG A 77 -4.08 6.46 0.26
CA ARG A 77 -4.03 7.88 -0.12
C ARG A 77 -2.92 8.23 -1.13
N LEU A 78 -2.99 7.61 -2.31
CA LEU A 78 -1.94 7.69 -3.34
C LEU A 78 -2.17 8.79 -4.38
N ALA A 79 -3.40 9.30 -4.48
CA ALA A 79 -3.82 10.20 -5.56
C ALA A 79 -3.88 11.68 -5.14
N THR A 80 -3.88 11.99 -3.85
CA THR A 80 -3.99 13.37 -3.33
C THR A 80 -2.78 13.74 -2.48
N GLY A 81 -2.73 14.96 -1.94
CA GLY A 81 -1.60 15.46 -1.15
C GLY A 81 -0.48 16.08 -2.00
N GLY A 82 0.72 16.13 -1.45
CA GLY A 82 1.91 16.74 -2.05
C GLY A 82 2.56 15.89 -3.15
N ASP A 83 3.72 16.35 -3.60
CA ASP A 83 4.42 15.76 -4.76
C ASP A 83 5.29 14.56 -4.38
N GLN A 84 5.57 14.36 -3.08
CA GLN A 84 6.39 13.26 -2.60
C GLN A 84 5.54 12.09 -2.10
N LEU A 85 6.03 10.88 -2.33
CA LEU A 85 5.60 9.71 -1.57
C LEU A 85 6.21 9.77 -0.17
N GLU A 86 5.43 9.35 0.82
CA GLU A 86 5.85 9.19 2.20
C GLU A 86 5.82 7.71 2.54
N ILE A 87 6.91 7.24 3.15
CA ILE A 87 7.01 5.89 3.68
C ILE A 87 7.14 5.89 5.19
N SER A 88 6.42 4.98 5.85
CA SER A 88 6.50 4.76 7.30
C SER A 88 6.51 3.27 7.64
N ASP A 89 6.81 2.95 8.90
CA ASP A 89 6.75 1.59 9.48
C ASP A 89 7.67 0.54 8.84
N ALA A 90 8.52 0.95 7.89
CA ALA A 90 9.33 0.05 7.08
C ALA A 90 10.59 -0.48 7.79
N PRO A 91 10.92 -1.77 7.65
CA PRO A 91 12.27 -2.25 7.90
C PRO A 91 13.27 -1.50 7.00
N VAL A 92 14.45 -1.14 7.54
CA VAL A 92 15.48 -0.33 6.83
C VAL A 92 15.74 -0.84 5.41
N ARG A 93 15.90 -2.15 5.27
CA ARG A 93 16.17 -2.77 3.97
C ARG A 93 15.05 -2.47 2.96
N VAL A 94 13.79 -2.65 3.35
CA VAL A 94 12.58 -2.40 2.54
C VAL A 94 12.48 -0.93 2.15
N ALA A 95 12.74 -0.02 3.11
CA ALA A 95 12.78 1.41 2.87
C ALA A 95 13.84 1.79 1.81
N ASP A 96 15.08 1.31 1.99
CA ASP A 96 16.19 1.62 1.08
C ASP A 96 15.92 1.12 -0.34
N LEU A 97 15.30 -0.06 -0.49
CA LEU A 97 14.91 -0.57 -1.81
C LEU A 97 13.83 0.28 -2.46
N PHE A 98 12.81 0.67 -1.70
CA PHE A 98 11.73 1.50 -2.21
C PHE A 98 12.26 2.86 -2.66
N GLU A 99 13.08 3.52 -1.82
CA GLU A 99 13.73 4.79 -2.15
C GLU A 99 14.63 4.68 -3.38
N SER A 100 15.43 3.61 -3.50
CA SER A 100 16.29 3.39 -4.67
C SER A 100 15.49 3.21 -5.96
N ASN A 101 14.38 2.46 -5.92
CA ASN A 101 13.56 2.20 -7.10
C ASN A 101 12.71 3.41 -7.48
N ALA A 102 12.14 4.11 -6.50
CA ALA A 102 11.43 5.37 -6.74
C ALA A 102 12.37 6.43 -7.34
N GLY A 103 13.60 6.54 -6.81
CA GLY A 103 14.62 7.45 -7.35
C GLY A 103 15.03 7.12 -8.80
N ALA A 104 15.04 5.83 -9.19
CA ALA A 104 15.29 5.43 -10.57
C ALA A 104 14.16 5.84 -11.55
N LEU A 105 13.00 6.23 -11.02
CA LEU A 105 11.83 6.72 -11.75
C LEU A 105 11.63 8.23 -11.56
N ASP A 106 12.60 8.94 -10.97
CA ASP A 106 12.50 10.35 -10.59
C ASP A 106 11.33 10.68 -9.64
N VAL A 107 10.86 9.69 -8.86
CA VAL A 107 9.81 9.85 -7.86
C VAL A 107 10.43 10.18 -6.51
N ALA A 108 10.10 11.35 -5.96
CA ALA A 108 10.60 11.80 -4.66
C ALA A 108 9.94 11.04 -3.50
N VAL A 109 10.75 10.59 -2.54
CA VAL A 109 10.32 9.88 -1.35
C VAL A 109 10.84 10.57 -0.09
N GLN A 110 9.98 10.70 0.92
CA GLN A 110 10.36 11.07 2.28
C GLN A 110 10.00 9.97 3.27
N ARG A 111 10.73 9.90 4.39
CA ARG A 111 10.37 9.05 5.53
C ARG A 111 9.46 9.84 6.46
N GLY A 112 8.29 9.28 6.78
CA GLY A 112 7.31 9.83 7.70
C GLY A 112 7.37 9.18 9.07
N GLU A 113 6.59 9.74 9.99
CA GLU A 113 6.37 9.13 11.29
C GLU A 113 5.48 7.88 11.18
N PRO A 114 5.68 6.86 12.03
CA PRO A 114 4.80 5.69 12.10
C PRO A 114 3.33 6.08 12.25
N LEU A 115 2.46 5.45 11.46
CA LEU A 115 1.02 5.67 11.61
C LEU A 115 0.52 4.99 12.89
N THR A 116 -0.33 5.69 13.63
CA THR A 116 -0.83 5.24 14.95
C THR A 116 -2.22 4.60 14.90
N GLY A 117 -2.81 4.48 13.72
CA GLY A 117 -4.10 3.82 13.55
C GLY A 117 -4.03 2.34 13.91
N ARG A 118 -5.13 1.81 14.47
CA ARG A 118 -5.16 0.45 15.04
C ARG A 118 -4.80 -0.61 14.00
N TYR A 119 -5.35 -0.53 12.79
CA TYR A 119 -5.07 -1.55 11.77
C TYR A 119 -3.61 -1.50 11.32
N GLN A 120 -3.01 -0.31 11.17
CA GLN A 120 -1.58 -0.17 10.86
C GLN A 120 -0.74 -0.76 12.00
N GLU A 121 -1.15 -0.53 13.24
CA GLU A 121 -0.51 -1.12 14.40
C GLU A 121 -0.59 -2.65 14.42
N THR A 122 -1.73 -3.22 14.03
CA THR A 122 -1.86 -4.67 13.89
C THR A 122 -0.93 -5.20 12.81
N LEU A 123 -0.87 -4.57 11.63
CA LEU A 123 0.00 -5.01 10.54
C LEU A 123 1.48 -4.91 10.91
N ARG A 124 1.94 -3.77 11.44
CA ARG A 124 3.36 -3.54 11.79
C ARG A 124 3.89 -4.48 12.88
N ARG A 125 3.01 -4.94 13.78
CA ARG A 125 3.39 -5.87 14.86
C ARG A 125 3.56 -7.31 14.37
N ASN A 126 2.89 -7.68 13.27
CA ASN A 126 2.82 -9.06 12.82
C ASN A 126 3.53 -9.30 11.48
N LEU A 127 3.79 -8.26 10.69
CA LEU A 127 4.34 -8.36 9.34
C LEU A 127 5.46 -7.33 9.12
N PRO A 128 6.48 -7.64 8.30
CA PRO A 128 7.49 -6.68 7.87
C PRO A 128 6.92 -5.72 6.80
N VAL A 129 5.99 -4.86 7.22
CA VAL A 129 5.21 -3.98 6.33
C VAL A 129 5.82 -2.59 6.21
N ILE A 130 5.82 -2.04 5.00
CA ILE A 130 6.00 -0.62 4.73
C ILE A 130 4.63 0.00 4.43
N VAL A 131 4.34 1.16 5.00
CA VAL A 131 3.20 1.97 4.58
C VAL A 131 3.68 2.94 3.52
N VAL A 132 2.94 3.04 2.42
CA VAL A 132 3.17 4.00 1.33
C VAL A 132 1.93 4.86 1.17
N GLN A 133 2.11 6.16 1.31
CA GLN A 133 1.08 7.17 1.08
C GLN A 133 1.66 8.42 0.43
N ARG A 134 0.86 9.40 0.04
CA ARG A 134 1.39 10.72 -0.30
C ARG A 134 1.56 11.61 0.92
N ALA A 135 2.64 12.38 0.93
CA ALA A 135 2.89 13.38 1.95
C ALA A 135 1.75 14.40 2.00
N GLY A 136 1.19 14.68 3.18
CA GLY A 136 0.11 15.66 3.33
C GLY A 136 -1.21 15.30 2.61
N SER A 137 -1.48 14.00 2.41
CA SER A 137 -2.69 13.51 1.75
C SER A 137 -3.92 13.39 2.67
N GLU A 138 -3.82 13.82 3.93
CA GLU A 138 -4.96 13.84 4.84
C GLU A 138 -6.02 14.83 4.35
N VAL A 139 -7.22 14.31 4.04
CA VAL A 139 -8.37 15.11 3.62
C VAL A 139 -9.60 14.79 4.48
N PRO A 140 -10.52 15.75 4.71
CA PRO A 140 -11.78 15.45 5.36
C PRO A 140 -12.55 14.39 4.57
N LEU A 141 -13.09 13.37 5.25
CA LEU A 141 -13.78 12.22 4.62
C LEU A 141 -14.91 12.62 3.66
N ALA A 142 -15.66 13.68 3.99
CA ALA A 142 -16.75 14.17 3.13
C ALA A 142 -16.25 14.82 1.83
N GLY A 143 -14.98 15.23 1.79
CA GLY A 143 -14.29 15.78 0.65
C GLY A 143 -13.40 14.78 -0.08
N ASP A 144 -13.42 13.49 0.28
CA ASP A 144 -12.70 12.46 -0.47
C ASP A 144 -13.56 11.97 -1.64
N THR A 145 -13.33 12.54 -2.82
CA THR A 145 -14.16 12.38 -4.02
C THR A 145 -13.31 12.11 -5.26
N LEU A 146 -13.92 11.47 -6.27
CA LEU A 146 -13.22 11.05 -7.49
C LEU A 146 -12.61 12.21 -8.28
N ASP A 147 -13.26 13.36 -8.30
CA ASP A 147 -12.82 14.58 -9.01
C ASP A 147 -11.57 15.23 -8.41
N ARG A 148 -11.15 14.80 -7.22
CA ARG A 148 -9.93 15.28 -6.56
C ARG A 148 -8.72 14.39 -6.77
N LEU A 149 -8.92 13.20 -7.34
CA LEU A 149 -7.80 12.30 -7.62
C LEU A 149 -6.96 12.87 -8.75
N ASP A 150 -5.64 12.88 -8.56
CA ASP A 150 -4.69 13.22 -9.59
C ASP A 150 -4.18 11.92 -10.26
N PRO A 151 -4.49 11.69 -11.55
CA PRO A 151 -4.08 10.48 -12.25
C PRO A 151 -2.56 10.33 -12.37
N GLU A 152 -1.84 11.44 -12.48
CA GLU A 152 -0.39 11.42 -12.60
C GLU A 152 0.23 10.97 -11.29
N LYS A 153 -0.34 11.44 -10.18
CA LYS A 153 0.06 11.02 -8.84
C LYS A 153 -0.12 9.53 -8.61
N LEU A 154 -1.22 8.97 -9.10
CA LEU A 154 -1.47 7.53 -9.09
C LEU A 154 -0.50 6.75 -9.95
N ARG A 155 -0.17 7.27 -11.14
CA ARG A 155 0.80 6.66 -12.06
C ARG A 155 2.17 6.55 -11.39
N GLU A 156 2.69 7.64 -10.83
CA GLU A 156 3.98 7.66 -10.12
C GLU A 156 4.02 6.67 -8.96
N ALA A 157 2.98 6.67 -8.12
CA ALA A 157 2.87 5.75 -6.99
C ALA A 157 2.83 4.29 -7.45
N GLY A 158 2.01 4.00 -8.46
CA GLY A 158 1.88 2.66 -9.05
C GLY A 158 3.18 2.16 -9.65
N GLU A 159 3.92 2.99 -10.38
CA GLU A 159 5.21 2.63 -10.96
C GLU A 159 6.28 2.35 -9.89
N ALA A 160 6.38 3.20 -8.88
CA ALA A 160 7.33 3.02 -7.78
C ALA A 160 7.06 1.74 -6.97
N VAL A 161 5.79 1.48 -6.63
CA VAL A 161 5.37 0.25 -5.95
C VAL A 161 5.61 -0.97 -6.84
N ASN A 162 5.22 -0.91 -8.12
CA ASN A 162 5.38 -2.01 -9.06
C ASN A 162 6.85 -2.40 -9.24
N LEU A 163 7.74 -1.44 -9.50
CA LEU A 163 9.17 -1.69 -9.68
C LEU A 163 9.77 -2.32 -8.42
N THR A 164 9.35 -1.85 -7.24
CA THR A 164 9.80 -2.40 -5.97
C THR A 164 9.33 -3.83 -5.76
N LEU A 165 8.06 -4.12 -6.05
CA LEU A 165 7.51 -5.49 -5.98
C LEU A 165 8.18 -6.43 -6.99
N ILE A 166 8.45 -6.00 -8.22
CA ILE A 166 9.19 -6.79 -9.22
C ILE A 166 10.60 -7.10 -8.70
N THR A 167 11.30 -6.10 -8.16
CA THR A 167 12.66 -6.27 -7.66
C THR A 167 12.70 -7.23 -6.47
N ALA A 168 11.84 -7.00 -5.47
CA ALA A 168 11.73 -7.82 -4.28
C ALA A 168 11.25 -9.25 -4.58
N SER A 169 10.46 -9.45 -5.65
CA SER A 169 9.97 -10.79 -6.02
C SER A 169 10.91 -11.56 -6.96
N ARG A 170 11.93 -10.92 -7.55
CA ARG A 170 12.94 -11.58 -8.42
C ARG A 170 14.22 -11.99 -7.69
N ASP A 171 14.69 -11.20 -6.75
CA ASP A 171 16.00 -11.41 -6.13
C ASP A 171 15.92 -12.39 -4.96
N ALA A 172 16.32 -13.65 -5.13
CA ALA A 172 16.27 -14.69 -4.09
C ALA A 172 17.12 -14.38 -2.83
N THR A 173 18.02 -13.39 -2.90
CA THR A 173 18.85 -12.95 -1.77
C THR A 173 18.16 -11.89 -0.90
N TRP A 174 16.99 -11.42 -1.34
CA TRP A 174 16.09 -10.55 -0.58
C TRP A 174 15.32 -11.23 0.56
#